data_AF-X1AS21-F1
#
_entry.id   AF-X1AS21-F1
#
_cell.length_a   1.000
_cell.length_b   1.000
_cell.length_c   1.000
_cell.angle_alpha   90.00
_cell.angle_beta   90.00
_cell.angle_gamma   90.00
#
_symmetry.space_group_name_H-M   'P 1'
#
loop_
_entity.id
_entity.type
_entity.pdbx_description
1 polymer ?
#
loop_
_entity_poly.entity_id
_entity_poly.type
_entity_poly.pdbx_seq_one_letter_code
_entity_poly.pdbx_strand_id
1 'polypeptide(L)'
;MKKTIQKLISFLSIIIITFSACSVWAQLWEGDYTIVTRDDISVLSGYTVVSGDLKIVSSYTLKNLKGLENIIKVGGNLEILNNTSLTSLKGLDNIASIGGNFWIESNDNLKSLSALSNITNVVGGVLISRNTTLTDLSGLENITSIGEFLVIDDNKSLTNLNAFLMSQVWVR
;
A
#
# COMPACT_ATOMS: atom_id res chain seq x y z
N MET A 1 11.43 17.50 -34.32
CA MET A 1 11.67 17.84 -32.89
C MET A 1 11.22 16.78 -31.88
N LYS A 2 10.57 15.67 -32.26
CA LYS A 2 10.28 14.54 -31.35
C LYS A 2 11.27 13.35 -31.43
N LYS A 3 12.35 13.44 -32.21
CA LYS A 3 13.41 12.41 -32.32
C LYS A 3 14.78 12.80 -31.72
N THR A 4 14.88 13.98 -31.11
CA THR A 4 16.13 14.49 -30.53
C THR A 4 16.14 14.45 -28.99
N ILE A 5 14.96 14.40 -28.35
CA ILE A 5 14.83 14.32 -26.88
C ILE A 5 15.09 12.88 -26.37
N GLN A 6 14.85 11.86 -27.21
CA GLN A 6 15.15 10.46 -26.87
C GLN A 6 16.63 10.08 -27.09
N LYS A 7 17.44 10.99 -27.64
CA LYS A 7 18.90 10.83 -27.79
C LYS A 7 19.72 11.65 -26.77
N LEU A 8 19.06 12.43 -25.89
CA LEU A 8 19.74 13.17 -24.83
C LEU A 8 19.81 12.42 -23.49
N ILE A 9 19.15 11.27 -23.35
CA ILE A 9 19.21 10.43 -22.14
C ILE A 9 20.27 9.30 -22.28
N SER A 10 20.87 9.11 -23.46
CA SER A 10 21.80 7.99 -23.70
C SER A 10 23.29 8.34 -23.64
N PHE A 11 23.70 9.52 -23.14
CA PHE A 11 25.13 9.93 -23.24
C PHE A 11 25.78 10.66 -22.05
N LEU A 12 25.15 10.73 -20.87
CA LEU A 12 25.86 10.98 -19.61
C LEU A 12 25.18 10.08 -18.57
N SER A 13 25.72 8.96 -18.12
CA SER A 13 27.05 8.79 -17.55
C SER A 13 27.49 7.33 -17.64
N ILE A 14 28.54 7.10 -18.42
CA ILE A 14 29.45 5.99 -18.21
C ILE A 14 30.21 6.30 -16.92
N ILE A 15 29.73 5.77 -15.80
CA ILE A 15 30.57 5.38 -14.65
C ILE A 15 30.24 3.91 -14.39
N ILE A 16 30.73 3.05 -15.29
CA ILE A 16 30.91 1.64 -15.00
C ILE A 16 32.38 1.50 -14.62
N ILE A 17 32.67 1.72 -13.33
CA ILE A 17 33.88 1.24 -12.68
C ILE A 17 33.41 0.46 -11.45
N THR A 18 33.42 -0.86 -11.59
CA THR A 18 33.55 -1.89 -10.55
C THR A 18 33.25 -1.46 -9.10
N PHE A 19 32.14 -1.93 -8.54
CA PHE A 19 32.10 -2.26 -7.12
C PHE A 19 31.22 -3.48 -6.88
N SER A 20 31.91 -4.62 -6.75
CA SER A 20 31.42 -5.76 -5.99
C SER A 20 30.97 -5.29 -4.60
N ALA A 21 29.75 -5.66 -4.22
CA ALA A 21 29.14 -5.58 -2.88
C ALA A 21 28.87 -4.17 -2.30
N CYS A 22 27.66 -3.63 -2.51
CA CYS A 22 26.94 -2.82 -1.51
C CYS A 22 25.46 -2.60 -1.90
N SER A 23 24.54 -3.33 -1.23
CA SER A 23 23.07 -3.12 -1.12
C SER A 23 22.24 -2.62 -2.32
N VAL A 24 21.35 -3.51 -2.79
CA VAL A 24 19.99 -3.27 -3.30
C VAL A 24 19.49 -1.82 -3.13
N TRP A 25 19.58 -1.01 -4.18
CA TRP A 25 18.79 0.22 -4.24
C TRP A 25 17.34 -0.21 -4.43
N ALA A 26 16.50 0.11 -3.45
CA ALA A 26 15.07 0.04 -3.63
C ALA A 26 14.69 0.79 -4.91
N GLN A 27 14.06 0.12 -5.87
CA GLN A 27 13.64 0.76 -7.10
C GLN A 27 12.45 1.67 -6.78
N LEU A 28 12.66 2.97 -6.93
CA LEU A 28 11.78 4.03 -6.44
C LEU A 28 10.85 4.54 -7.55
N TRP A 29 9.54 4.48 -7.30
CA TRP A 29 8.54 5.20 -8.08
C TRP A 29 8.40 6.60 -7.51
N GLU A 30 8.66 7.61 -8.34
CA GLU A 30 8.59 9.01 -7.91
C GLU A 30 7.18 9.58 -8.04
N GLY A 31 6.66 10.10 -6.94
CA GLY A 31 5.33 10.70 -6.85
C GLY A 31 4.22 9.69 -6.59
N ASP A 32 2.99 10.15 -6.80
CA ASP A 32 1.78 9.37 -6.56
C ASP A 32 1.55 8.34 -7.67
N TYR A 33 0.85 7.26 -7.33
CA TYR A 33 0.41 6.25 -8.29
C TYR A 33 -1.01 5.78 -8.01
N THR A 34 -1.82 5.66 -9.06
CA THR A 34 -3.20 5.20 -8.98
C THR A 34 -3.39 3.91 -9.75
N ILE A 35 -4.04 2.94 -9.11
CA ILE A 35 -4.35 1.60 -9.62
C ILE A 35 -5.87 1.48 -9.73
N VAL A 36 -6.35 1.24 -10.95
CA VAL A 36 -7.77 0.96 -11.25
C VAL A 36 -7.92 -0.42 -11.90
N THR A 37 -6.88 -0.89 -12.59
CA THR A 37 -6.89 -2.10 -13.41
C THR A 37 -5.67 -2.99 -13.14
N ARG A 38 -5.66 -4.18 -13.76
CA ARG A 38 -4.52 -5.10 -13.68
C ARG A 38 -3.27 -4.57 -14.37
N ASP A 39 -3.45 -3.80 -15.44
CA ASP A 39 -2.34 -3.23 -16.19
C ASP A 39 -1.61 -2.19 -15.34
N ASP A 40 -2.34 -1.41 -14.53
CA ASP A 40 -1.74 -0.45 -13.61
C ASP A 40 -0.85 -1.13 -12.57
N ILE A 41 -1.24 -2.31 -12.08
CA ILE A 41 -0.40 -3.10 -11.15
C ILE A 41 0.92 -3.51 -11.82
N SER A 42 0.86 -3.91 -13.09
CA SER A 42 2.03 -4.40 -13.82
C SER A 42 3.14 -3.34 -13.97
N VAL A 43 2.77 -2.05 -13.98
CA VAL A 43 3.73 -0.93 -14.03
C VAL A 43 4.63 -0.91 -12.79
N LEU A 44 4.12 -1.34 -11.63
CA LEU A 44 4.87 -1.34 -10.37
C LEU A 44 5.70 -2.61 -10.14
N SER A 45 5.71 -3.57 -11.06
CA SER A 45 6.33 -4.89 -10.82
C SER A 45 7.84 -4.84 -10.51
N GLY A 46 8.54 -3.79 -10.93
CA GLY A 46 9.96 -3.59 -10.64
C GLY A 46 10.24 -2.72 -9.41
N TYR A 47 9.23 -2.05 -8.87
CA TYR A 47 9.40 -1.04 -7.84
C TYR A 47 9.23 -1.65 -6.45
N THR A 48 9.96 -1.10 -5.49
CA THR A 48 9.84 -1.49 -4.08
C THR A 48 9.35 -0.34 -3.19
N VAL A 49 9.40 0.89 -3.68
CA VAL A 49 8.94 2.08 -2.95
C VAL A 49 8.13 2.97 -3.87
N VAL A 50 7.02 3.50 -3.36
CA VAL A 50 6.30 4.64 -3.96
C VAL A 50 6.59 5.84 -3.07
N SER A 51 7.20 6.93 -3.57
CA SER A 51 7.52 8.09 -2.73
C SER A 51 6.30 8.91 -2.34
N GLY A 52 5.27 8.94 -3.20
CA GLY A 52 3.99 9.60 -2.93
C GLY A 52 2.90 8.65 -2.44
N ASP A 53 1.67 9.01 -2.75
CA ASP A 53 0.48 8.22 -2.43
C ASP A 53 0.37 6.98 -3.33
N LEU A 54 -0.06 5.86 -2.76
CA LEU A 54 -0.48 4.68 -3.51
C LEU A 54 -2.00 4.50 -3.37
N LYS A 55 -2.72 4.71 -4.47
CA LYS A 55 -4.19 4.73 -4.50
C LYS A 55 -4.72 3.56 -5.29
N ILE A 56 -5.35 2.59 -4.62
CA ILE A 56 -6.14 1.53 -5.25
C ILE A 56 -7.60 1.94 -5.15
N VAL A 57 -8.15 2.50 -6.23
CA VAL A 57 -9.46 3.17 -6.17
C VAL A 57 -10.40 2.79 -7.29
N SER A 58 -11.68 2.67 -6.96
CA SER A 58 -12.79 2.49 -7.92
C SER A 58 -12.60 1.34 -8.90
N SER A 59 -11.92 0.27 -8.48
CA SER A 59 -11.76 -0.92 -9.32
C SER A 59 -12.99 -1.83 -9.22
N TYR A 60 -13.62 -2.07 -10.37
CA TYR A 60 -14.72 -3.02 -10.52
C TYR A 60 -14.27 -4.42 -10.95
N THR A 61 -12.98 -4.62 -11.25
CA THR A 61 -12.47 -5.89 -11.81
C THR A 61 -11.38 -6.57 -10.99
N LEU A 62 -10.64 -5.82 -10.17
CA LEU A 62 -9.59 -6.39 -9.31
C LEU A 62 -10.20 -7.22 -8.19
N LYS A 63 -9.92 -8.52 -8.20
CA LYS A 63 -10.26 -9.45 -7.11
C LYS A 63 -9.19 -9.49 -6.01
N ASN A 64 -7.95 -9.17 -6.37
CA ASN A 64 -6.77 -9.09 -5.50
C ASN A 64 -5.71 -8.19 -6.14
N LEU A 65 -4.62 -7.95 -5.41
CA LEU A 65 -3.54 -7.02 -5.73
C LEU A 65 -2.22 -7.71 -6.09
N LYS A 66 -2.28 -9.01 -6.45
CA LYS A 66 -1.10 -9.75 -6.89
C LYS A 66 -0.40 -9.02 -8.03
N GLY A 67 0.92 -8.90 -7.92
CA GLY A 67 1.80 -8.06 -8.73
C GLY A 67 2.43 -6.90 -7.93
N LEU A 68 1.88 -6.56 -6.75
CA LEU A 68 2.43 -5.53 -5.86
C LEU A 68 3.39 -6.08 -4.79
N GLU A 69 3.75 -7.36 -4.83
CA GLU A 69 4.51 -8.03 -3.77
C GLU A 69 5.88 -7.41 -3.52
N ASN A 70 6.44 -6.65 -4.47
CA ASN A 70 7.74 -6.01 -4.30
C ASN A 70 7.66 -4.71 -3.50
N ILE A 71 6.48 -4.10 -3.34
CA ILE A 71 6.31 -2.83 -2.63
C ILE A 71 6.45 -3.08 -1.12
N ILE A 72 7.45 -2.44 -0.54
CA ILE A 72 7.77 -2.51 0.89
C ILE A 72 7.42 -1.23 1.64
N LYS A 73 7.27 -0.10 0.93
CA LYS A 73 7.02 1.20 1.54
C LYS A 73 6.19 2.10 0.63
N VAL A 74 5.26 2.81 1.25
CA VAL A 74 4.51 3.93 0.66
C VAL A 74 4.90 5.19 1.42
N GLY A 75 5.42 6.19 0.72
CA GLY A 75 5.90 7.43 1.31
C GLY A 75 4.78 8.41 1.67
N GLY A 76 3.68 8.39 0.93
CA GLY A 76 2.46 9.13 1.22
C GLY A 76 1.35 8.23 1.81
N ASN A 77 0.12 8.51 1.41
CA ASN A 77 -1.06 7.76 1.82
C ASN A 77 -1.13 6.41 1.11
N LEU A 78 -1.59 5.38 1.82
CA LEU A 78 -2.09 4.15 1.20
C LEU A 78 -3.62 4.18 1.24
N GLU A 79 -4.23 4.31 0.06
CA GLU A 79 -5.68 4.44 -0.07
C GLU A 79 -6.24 3.22 -0.81
N ILE A 80 -7.15 2.48 -0.19
CA ILE A 80 -7.84 1.34 -0.78
C ILE A 80 -9.34 1.64 -0.71
N LEU A 81 -9.86 2.29 -1.75
CA LEU A 81 -11.18 2.93 -1.71
C LEU A 81 -12.11 2.43 -2.82
N ASN A 82 -13.37 2.15 -2.49
CA ASN A 82 -14.43 1.89 -3.48
C ASN A 82 -14.14 0.72 -4.44
N ASN A 83 -13.40 -0.31 -4.01
CA ASN A 83 -13.10 -1.48 -4.85
C ASN A 83 -14.11 -2.60 -4.62
N THR A 84 -15.30 -2.44 -5.20
CA THR A 84 -16.44 -3.34 -4.96
C THR A 84 -16.17 -4.81 -5.33
N SER A 85 -15.26 -5.12 -6.25
CA SER A 85 -14.90 -6.50 -6.60
C SER A 85 -13.72 -7.07 -5.81
N LEU A 86 -13.07 -6.27 -4.96
CA LEU A 86 -11.85 -6.65 -4.25
C LEU A 86 -12.20 -7.55 -3.08
N THR A 87 -11.68 -8.79 -3.11
CA THR A 87 -11.96 -9.80 -2.08
C THR A 87 -10.79 -10.05 -1.14
N SER A 88 -9.60 -9.61 -1.54
CA SER A 88 -8.34 -9.88 -0.84
C SER A 88 -7.31 -8.80 -1.15
N LEU A 89 -6.53 -8.42 -0.14
CA LEU A 89 -5.37 -7.52 -0.28
C LEU A 89 -4.07 -8.25 -0.64
N LYS A 90 -4.13 -9.56 -0.94
CA LYS A 90 -2.95 -10.34 -1.34
C LYS A 90 -2.23 -9.64 -2.48
N GLY A 91 -0.92 -9.46 -2.32
CA GLY A 91 -0.08 -8.56 -3.09
C GLY A 91 0.52 -7.44 -2.24
N LEU A 92 -0.14 -7.03 -1.15
CA LEU A 92 0.38 -6.02 -0.22
C LEU A 92 1.20 -6.60 0.94
N ASP A 93 1.46 -7.91 0.90
CA ASP A 93 2.04 -8.71 1.98
C ASP A 93 3.36 -8.16 2.52
N ASN A 94 4.11 -7.37 1.74
CA ASN A 94 5.45 -6.89 2.10
C ASN A 94 5.49 -5.41 2.51
N ILE A 95 4.37 -4.69 2.49
CA ILE A 95 4.35 -3.29 2.93
C ILE A 95 4.62 -3.24 4.44
N ALA A 96 5.68 -2.55 4.82
CA ALA A 96 6.13 -2.44 6.21
C ALA A 96 5.83 -1.07 6.84
N SER A 97 5.74 -0.02 6.03
CA SER A 97 5.54 1.36 6.51
C SER A 97 4.74 2.22 5.54
N ILE A 98 3.91 3.09 6.13
CA ILE A 98 3.11 4.10 5.43
C ILE A 98 3.46 5.47 6.01
N GLY A 99 3.92 6.38 5.15
CA GLY A 99 4.38 7.70 5.55
C GLY A 99 3.27 8.75 5.70
N GLY A 100 2.07 8.46 5.21
CA GLY A 100 0.87 9.28 5.41
C GLY A 100 -0.25 8.50 6.10
N ASN A 101 -1.48 8.76 5.66
CA ASN A 101 -2.68 8.09 6.15
C ASN A 101 -2.84 6.69 5.54
N PHE A 102 -3.48 5.80 6.29
CA PHE A 102 -3.87 4.49 5.81
C PHE A 102 -5.40 4.36 5.80
N TRP A 103 -5.97 4.31 4.60
CA TRP A 103 -7.43 4.25 4.42
C TRP A 103 -7.86 2.97 3.72
N ILE A 104 -8.78 2.24 4.34
CA ILE A 104 -9.51 1.13 3.75
C ILE A 104 -11.00 1.46 3.85
N GLU A 105 -11.59 1.92 2.75
CA GLU A 105 -12.97 2.40 2.74
C GLU A 105 -13.80 1.80 1.60
N SER A 106 -15.05 1.42 1.89
CA SER A 106 -16.03 1.03 0.86
C SER A 106 -15.55 -0.12 -0.05
N ASN A 107 -14.86 -1.12 0.52
CA ASN A 107 -14.51 -2.35 -0.18
C ASN A 107 -15.45 -3.48 0.27
N ASP A 108 -16.70 -3.42 -0.18
CA ASP A 108 -17.80 -4.23 0.35
C ASP A 108 -17.58 -5.75 0.31
N ASN A 109 -16.75 -6.27 -0.60
CA ASN A 109 -16.46 -7.69 -0.70
C ASN A 109 -15.14 -8.12 -0.05
N LEU A 110 -14.43 -7.20 0.62
CA LEU A 110 -13.15 -7.47 1.26
C LEU A 110 -13.37 -8.27 2.54
N LYS A 111 -12.73 -9.45 2.63
CA LYS A 111 -12.98 -10.42 3.72
C LYS A 111 -11.91 -10.42 4.80
N SER A 112 -10.70 -9.96 4.50
CA SER A 112 -9.57 -10.11 5.41
C SER A 112 -8.50 -9.05 5.15
N LEU A 113 -7.86 -8.62 6.23
CA LEU A 113 -6.72 -7.71 6.24
C LEU A 113 -5.38 -8.45 6.45
N SER A 114 -5.37 -9.79 6.45
CA SER A 114 -4.20 -10.62 6.78
C SER A 114 -2.94 -10.31 5.95
N ALA A 115 -3.11 -9.86 4.69
CA ALA A 115 -2.00 -9.43 3.84
C ALA A 115 -1.32 -8.12 4.30
N LEU A 116 -1.76 -7.53 5.41
CA LEU A 116 -1.19 -6.29 5.96
C LEU A 116 -0.35 -6.55 7.21
N SER A 117 -0.11 -7.82 7.56
CA SER A 117 0.57 -8.22 8.79
C SER A 117 1.98 -7.66 8.97
N ASN A 118 2.62 -7.17 7.91
CA ASN A 118 3.96 -6.59 7.99
C ASN A 118 3.97 -5.09 8.29
N ILE A 119 2.81 -4.42 8.26
CA ILE A 119 2.73 -2.99 8.58
C ILE A 119 2.97 -2.81 10.07
N THR A 120 3.99 -2.04 10.41
CA THR A 120 4.37 -1.76 11.81
C THR A 120 4.14 -0.32 12.22
N ASN A 121 4.17 0.61 11.26
CA ASN A 121 4.11 2.04 11.50
C ASN A 121 3.27 2.76 10.43
N VAL A 122 2.29 3.54 10.91
CA VAL A 122 1.53 4.50 10.12
C VAL A 122 1.78 5.88 10.70
N VAL A 123 2.39 6.76 9.90
CA VAL A 123 2.76 8.11 10.36
C VAL A 123 1.54 9.00 10.50
N GLY A 124 0.54 8.87 9.63
CA GLY A 124 -0.73 9.59 9.73
C GLY A 124 -1.78 8.85 10.55
N GLY A 125 -3.03 9.03 10.18
CA GLY A 125 -4.18 8.33 10.74
C GLY A 125 -4.53 7.04 10.00
N VAL A 126 -5.28 6.17 10.69
CA VAL A 126 -5.87 4.94 10.16
C VAL A 126 -7.38 5.11 10.11
N LEU A 127 -7.97 4.90 8.93
CA LEU A 127 -9.40 4.84 8.71
C LEU A 127 -9.77 3.48 8.12
N ILE A 128 -10.64 2.74 8.80
CA ILE A 128 -11.24 1.51 8.30
C ILE A 128 -12.75 1.70 8.36
N SER A 129 -13.38 1.94 7.20
CA SER A 129 -14.80 2.25 7.20
C SER A 129 -15.57 1.62 6.05
N ARG A 130 -16.86 1.33 6.26
CA ARG A 130 -17.76 0.82 5.21
C ARG A 130 -17.25 -0.43 4.49
N ASN A 131 -16.53 -1.32 5.18
CA ASN A 131 -16.12 -2.62 4.62
C ASN A 131 -17.09 -3.70 5.11
N THR A 132 -18.24 -3.80 4.43
CA THR A 132 -19.41 -4.49 4.97
C THR A 132 -19.22 -5.97 5.24
N THR A 133 -18.33 -6.69 4.53
CA THR A 133 -18.05 -8.12 4.78
C THR A 133 -16.89 -8.41 5.72
N LEU A 134 -16.15 -7.39 6.18
CA LEU A 134 -14.98 -7.58 7.03
C LEU A 134 -15.42 -7.98 8.45
N THR A 135 -14.96 -9.13 8.95
CA THR A 135 -15.42 -9.73 10.22
C THR A 135 -14.55 -9.45 11.44
N ASP A 136 -13.27 -9.18 11.18
CA ASP A 136 -12.23 -8.90 12.16
C ASP A 136 -11.15 -8.01 11.51
N LEU A 137 -10.19 -7.58 12.32
CA LEU A 137 -9.06 -6.74 11.89
C LEU A 137 -7.75 -7.53 11.85
N SER A 138 -7.82 -8.85 11.73
CA SER A 138 -6.61 -9.66 11.74
C SER A 138 -5.72 -9.37 10.54
N GLY A 139 -4.43 -9.24 10.82
CA GLY A 139 -3.43 -8.64 9.93
C GLY A 139 -2.98 -7.25 10.36
N LEU A 140 -3.61 -6.59 11.35
CA LEU A 140 -3.20 -5.27 11.84
C LEU A 140 -2.51 -5.30 13.22
N GLU A 141 -2.33 -6.48 13.82
CA GLU A 141 -1.80 -6.66 15.18
C GLU A 141 -0.39 -6.08 15.36
N ASN A 142 0.38 -5.98 14.26
CA ASN A 142 1.76 -5.51 14.29
C ASN A 142 1.88 -3.98 14.17
N ILE A 143 0.79 -3.25 13.96
CA ILE A 143 0.81 -1.79 14.00
C ILE A 143 1.04 -1.36 15.45
N THR A 144 2.20 -0.75 15.69
CA THR A 144 2.61 -0.30 17.04
C THR A 144 2.48 1.20 17.24
N SER A 145 2.36 1.97 16.15
CA SER A 145 2.25 3.44 16.19
C SER A 145 1.30 3.93 15.11
N ILE A 146 0.35 4.79 15.52
CA ILE A 146 -0.53 5.56 14.65
C ILE A 146 -0.34 7.02 15.03
N GLY A 147 0.11 7.86 14.09
CA GLY A 147 0.56 9.20 14.45
C GLY A 147 -0.55 10.21 14.70
N GLU A 148 -1.78 9.99 14.21
CA GLU A 148 -2.86 10.98 14.37
C GLU A 148 -4.14 10.39 14.96
N PHE A 149 -4.88 9.58 14.21
CA PHE A 149 -6.19 9.07 14.62
C PHE A 149 -6.39 7.61 14.23
N LEU A 150 -7.21 6.91 15.00
CA LEU A 150 -7.74 5.61 14.63
C LEU A 150 -9.26 5.71 14.56
N VAL A 151 -9.81 5.56 13.36
CA VAL A 151 -11.25 5.59 13.11
C VAL A 151 -11.68 4.26 12.49
N ILE A 152 -12.62 3.60 13.16
CA ILE A 152 -13.22 2.34 12.71
C ILE A 152 -14.73 2.53 12.77
N ASP A 153 -15.38 2.66 11.61
CA ASP A 153 -16.79 3.05 11.54
C ASP A 153 -17.55 2.31 10.42
N ASP A 154 -18.84 2.05 10.60
CA ASP A 154 -19.73 1.44 9.60
C ASP A 154 -19.21 0.12 8.97
N ASN A 155 -18.45 -0.70 9.71
CA ASN A 155 -18.07 -2.05 9.29
C ASN A 155 -19.06 -3.07 9.86
N LYS A 156 -20.22 -3.23 9.20
CA LYS A 156 -21.39 -3.93 9.76
C LYS A 156 -21.17 -5.38 10.22
N SER A 157 -20.26 -6.11 9.58
CA SER A 157 -19.95 -7.50 9.96
C SER A 157 -18.82 -7.62 10.99
N LEU A 158 -18.22 -6.51 11.41
CA LEU A 158 -17.08 -6.52 12.33
C LEU A 158 -17.53 -6.93 13.73
N THR A 159 -16.92 -7.98 14.27
CA THR A 159 -17.34 -8.59 15.54
C THR A 159 -16.46 -8.21 16.73
N ASN A 160 -15.23 -7.76 16.47
CA ASN A 160 -14.26 -7.42 17.51
C ASN A 160 -13.18 -6.46 16.96
N LEU A 161 -12.44 -5.83 17.87
CA LEU A 161 -11.34 -4.91 17.58
C LEU A 161 -10.00 -5.44 18.12
N ASN A 162 -9.85 -6.77 18.23
CA ASN A 162 -8.75 -7.39 18.97
C ASN A 162 -7.36 -7.01 18.44
N ALA A 163 -7.26 -6.66 17.16
CA ALA A 163 -6.01 -6.22 16.55
C ALA A 163 -5.36 -5.01 17.23
N PHE A 164 -6.15 -4.20 17.96
CA PHE A 164 -5.66 -3.03 18.70
C PHE A 164 -5.77 -3.19 20.23
N LEU A 165 -6.27 -4.33 20.73
CA LEU A 165 -6.42 -4.58 22.17
C LEU A 165 -5.19 -5.25 22.80
N MET A 166 -4.34 -5.91 21.98
CA MET A 166 -3.13 -6.60 22.44
C MET A 166 -1.83 -5.88 22.06
N SER A 167 -1.88 -4.98 21.07
CA SER A 167 -0.75 -4.12 20.71
C SER A 167 -0.79 -2.85 21.57
N GLN A 168 0.36 -2.43 22.09
CA GLN A 168 0.53 -1.13 22.76
C GLN A 168 0.48 -0.03 21.69
N VAL A 169 -0.66 0.15 21.02
CA VAL A 169 -0.82 1.18 19.98
C VAL A 169 -0.91 2.53 20.66
N TRP A 170 0.08 3.38 20.38
CA TRP A 170 0.06 4.77 20.79
C TRP A 170 -0.57 5.59 19.67
N VAL A 171 -1.69 6.27 19.98
CA VAL A 171 -2.20 7.39 19.21
C VAL A 171 -1.58 8.65 19.81
N ARG A 172 -0.86 9.45 19.02
CA ARG A 172 -0.16 10.64 19.52
C ARG A 172 -1.07 11.84 19.72
#